data_AF-A0A2G9TL48-F1
#
_entry.id   AF-A0A2G9TL48-F1
#
_cell.length_a   1.000
_cell.length_b   1.000
_cell.length_c   1.000
_cell.angle_alpha   90.00
_cell.angle_beta   90.00
_cell.angle_gamma   90.00
#
_symmetry.space_group_name_H-M   'P 1'
#
loop_
_entity.id
_entity.type
_entity.pdbx_description
1 polymer ?
#
loop_
_entity_poly.entity_id
_entity_poly.type
_entity_poly.pdbx_seq_one_letter_code
_entity_poly.pdbx_strand_id
1 'polypeptide(L)'
;MTGAYRCQATASEQKNKAISSEFNINVVGIEKISTIHHHLPFGQLGFIEVEVCANPKPELFWLTPDAIITPHVAGTSHYSVTHLHHKKIRLHRDGPATIVPYCYTSRLLIRNVTSSEEFQLLVKGETESRTVNLPIKILNVPRIATACSSPLVLGLLIMISSQM
;
A
#
# COMPACT_ATOMS: atom_id res chain seq x y z
N MET A 1 10.73 -17.69 5.34
CA MET A 1 11.96 -17.91 4.55
C MET A 1 11.81 -19.19 3.75
N THR A 2 11.95 -19.09 2.43
CA THR A 2 11.96 -20.23 1.50
C THR A 2 13.41 -20.64 1.25
N GLY A 3 13.72 -21.93 1.26
CA GLY A 3 15.09 -22.41 1.05
C GLY A 3 15.23 -23.93 1.01
N ALA A 4 16.43 -24.37 0.66
CA ALA A 4 16.83 -25.76 0.68
C ALA A 4 17.53 -26.08 1.99
N TYR A 5 17.09 -27.15 2.66
CA TYR A 5 17.54 -27.55 3.98
C TYR A 5 18.01 -29.00 3.94
N ARG A 6 19.00 -29.33 4.77
CA ARG A 6 19.44 -30.69 5.01
C ARG A 6 19.88 -30.84 6.46
N CYS A 7 19.70 -32.04 7.01
CA CYS A 7 20.18 -32.38 8.33
C CYS A 7 21.59 -32.98 8.22
N GLN A 8 22.49 -32.58 9.12
CA GLN A 8 23.82 -33.15 9.25
C GLN A 8 24.05 -33.57 10.69
N ALA A 9 24.35 -34.86 10.90
CA ALA A 9 24.76 -35.38 12.20
C ALA A 9 26.27 -35.68 12.22
N THR A 10 26.95 -35.23 13.28
CA THR A 10 28.37 -35.45 13.52
C THR A 10 28.56 -36.13 14.87
N ALA A 11 29.20 -37.31 14.89
CA ALA A 11 29.63 -37.97 16.13
C ALA A 11 31.06 -37.54 16.48
N SER A 12 31.36 -37.31 17.77
CA SER A 12 32.70 -36.83 18.19
C SER A 12 33.80 -37.88 18.01
N GLU A 13 33.45 -39.16 17.95
CA GLU A 13 34.43 -40.27 17.95
C GLU A 13 34.77 -40.82 16.56
N GLN A 14 34.05 -40.42 15.51
CA GLN A 14 34.28 -40.93 14.15
C GLN A 14 34.20 -39.79 13.13
N LYS A 15 35.13 -39.78 12.15
CA LYS A 15 35.13 -38.85 10.99
C LYS A 15 33.88 -38.97 10.10
N ASN A 16 32.96 -39.88 10.40
CA ASN A 16 31.78 -40.15 9.60
C ASN A 16 30.69 -39.12 9.86
N LYS A 17 30.20 -38.51 8.77
CA LYS A 17 29.09 -37.57 8.77
C LYS A 17 27.89 -38.26 8.15
N ALA A 18 26.77 -38.29 8.85
CA ALA A 18 25.48 -38.64 8.23
C ALA A 18 24.85 -37.35 7.70
N ILE A 19 24.53 -37.33 6.41
CA ILE A 19 23.92 -36.19 5.74
C ILE A 19 22.62 -36.67 5.13
N SER A 20 21.51 -36.00 5.45
CA SER A 20 20.22 -36.31 4.82
C SER A 20 20.20 -35.87 3.36
N SER A 21 19.20 -36.31 2.61
CA SER A 21 18.82 -35.64 1.37
C SER A 21 18.46 -34.17 1.65
N GLU A 22 18.66 -33.33 0.63
CA GLU A 22 18.19 -31.96 0.63
C GLU A 22 16.67 -31.93 0.41
N PHE A 23 15.97 -31.07 1.13
CA PHE A 23 14.54 -30.86 0.98
C PHE A 23 14.21 -29.36 0.99
N ASN A 24 13.18 -28.99 0.22
CA ASN A 24 12.78 -27.60 0.04
C ASN A 24 11.64 -27.24 1.00
N ILE A 25 11.81 -26.14 1.73
CA ILE A 25 10.72 -25.50 2.47
C ILE A 25 10.36 -24.23 1.72
N ASN A 26 9.11 -24.13 1.26
CA ASN A 26 8.57 -22.94 0.61
C ASN A 26 7.59 -22.24 1.55
N VAL A 27 7.89 -21.00 1.93
CA VAL A 27 6.94 -20.15 2.63
C VAL A 27 6.14 -19.39 1.58
N VAL A 28 4.83 -19.63 1.54
CA VAL A 28 3.91 -19.04 0.58
C VAL A 28 2.83 -18.22 1.29
N GLY A 29 2.34 -17.18 0.62
CA GLY A 29 1.30 -16.30 1.12
C GLY A 29 1.73 -14.83 1.17
N ILE A 30 0.81 -14.01 1.67
CA ILE A 30 0.95 -12.58 1.90
C ILE A 30 1.42 -12.37 3.35
N GLU A 31 2.67 -11.95 3.50
CA GLU A 31 3.26 -11.70 4.81
C GLU A 31 2.89 -10.31 5.34
N LYS A 32 3.04 -9.28 4.50
CA LYS A 32 2.92 -7.88 4.94
C LYS A 32 2.37 -6.99 3.83
N ILE A 33 1.52 -6.05 4.23
CA ILE A 33 1.04 -4.93 3.40
C ILE A 33 1.22 -3.66 4.23
N SER A 34 1.92 -2.66 3.70
CA SER A 34 2.12 -1.39 4.40
C SER A 34 2.32 -0.20 3.47
N THR A 35 1.73 0.94 3.80
CA THR A 35 2.05 2.23 3.17
C THR A 35 3.43 2.69 3.63
N ILE A 36 4.36 2.90 2.69
CA ILE A 36 5.73 3.34 3.02
C ILE A 36 5.95 4.83 2.79
N HIS A 37 5.21 5.44 1.87
CA HIS A 37 5.30 6.86 1.59
C HIS A 37 3.99 7.36 0.97
N HIS A 38 3.59 8.58 1.27
CA HIS A 38 2.48 9.25 0.59
C HIS A 38 2.68 10.76 0.61
N HIS A 39 2.19 11.43 -0.41
CA HIS A 39 2.09 12.88 -0.46
C HIS A 39 0.81 13.24 -1.21
N LEU A 40 -0.19 13.74 -0.47
CA LEU A 40 -1.54 14.01 -0.98
C LEU A 40 -1.93 15.47 -0.75
N PRO A 41 -1.35 16.44 -1.47
CA PRO A 41 -1.76 17.84 -1.40
C PRO A 41 -3.11 18.04 -2.08
N PHE A 42 -4.09 18.60 -1.36
CA PHE A 42 -5.42 18.89 -1.89
C PHE A 42 -5.35 19.76 -3.16
N GLY A 43 -6.12 19.37 -4.19
CA GLY A 43 -6.19 20.08 -5.47
C GLY A 43 -4.96 19.90 -6.37
N GLN A 44 -3.97 19.11 -5.96
CA GLN A 44 -2.71 18.93 -6.68
C GLN A 44 -2.47 17.46 -7.02
N LEU A 45 -1.38 17.19 -7.76
CA LEU A 45 -0.94 15.82 -8.02
C LEU A 45 -0.35 15.23 -6.74
N GLY A 46 -0.82 14.04 -6.38
CA GLY A 46 -0.36 13.29 -5.23
C GLY A 46 0.04 11.87 -5.58
N PHE A 47 0.62 11.17 -4.61
CA PHE A 47 0.93 9.76 -4.74
C PHE A 47 0.83 9.02 -3.41
N ILE A 48 0.66 7.70 -3.52
CA ILE A 48 0.69 6.74 -2.44
C ILE A 48 1.61 5.61 -2.86
N GLU A 49 2.59 5.26 -2.04
CA GLU A 49 3.51 4.16 -2.24
C GLU A 49 3.30 3.10 -1.18
N VAL A 50 3.08 1.87 -1.63
CA VAL A 50 2.89 0.70 -0.78
C VAL A 50 4.02 -0.31 -0.96
N GLU A 51 4.32 -1.00 0.12
CA GLU A 51 5.15 -2.20 0.15
C GLU A 51 4.26 -3.41 0.41
N VAL A 52 4.42 -4.44 -0.40
CA VAL A 52 3.77 -5.74 -0.23
C VAL A 52 4.82 -6.82 -0.24
N CYS A 53 4.90 -7.60 0.84
CA CYS A 53 5.78 -8.75 0.94
C CYS A 53 4.93 -10.02 0.81
N ALA A 54 5.14 -10.76 -0.27
CA ALA A 54 4.42 -11.98 -0.57
C ALA A 54 5.26 -12.92 -1.43
N ASN A 55 5.03 -14.23 -1.28
CA ASN A 55 5.64 -15.25 -2.11
C ASN A 55 4.57 -16.25 -2.58
N PRO A 56 4.36 -16.48 -3.88
CA PRO A 56 5.05 -15.85 -5.02
C PRO A 56 4.63 -14.38 -5.23
N LYS A 57 5.11 -13.77 -6.33
CA LYS A 57 4.79 -12.38 -6.71
C LYS A 57 3.26 -12.17 -6.74
N PRO A 58 2.71 -11.23 -5.96
CA PRO A 58 1.27 -11.00 -5.90
C PRO A 58 0.79 -10.12 -7.06
N GLU A 59 -0.52 -10.13 -7.29
CA GLU A 59 -1.23 -9.12 -8.08
C GLU A 59 -1.79 -8.03 -7.16
N LEU A 60 -1.73 -6.77 -7.61
CA LEU A 60 -2.25 -5.63 -6.87
C LEU A 60 -3.37 -4.94 -7.65
N PHE A 61 -4.45 -4.63 -6.95
CA PHE A 61 -5.59 -3.88 -7.46
C PHE A 61 -5.85 -2.70 -6.51
N TRP A 62 -5.79 -1.49 -7.04
CA TRP A 62 -6.11 -0.29 -6.27
C TRP A 62 -7.60 -0.04 -6.41
N LEU A 63 -8.30 -0.02 -5.29
CA LEU A 63 -9.73 0.25 -5.25
C LEU A 63 -9.92 1.70 -4.86
N THR A 64 -10.49 2.47 -5.78
CA THR A 64 -10.96 3.84 -5.55
C THR A 64 -12.48 3.83 -5.58
N PRO A 65 -13.16 4.90 -5.11
CA PRO A 65 -14.62 4.93 -5.06
C PRO A 65 -15.31 4.59 -6.40
N ASP A 66 -14.69 4.99 -7.51
CA ASP A 66 -15.29 4.92 -8.84
C ASP A 66 -14.64 3.86 -9.75
N ALA A 67 -13.52 3.24 -9.37
CA ALA A 67 -12.77 2.36 -10.26
C ALA A 67 -11.84 1.37 -9.56
N ILE A 68 -11.53 0.29 -10.27
CA ILE A 68 -10.42 -0.63 -9.96
C ILE A 68 -9.26 -0.30 -10.90
N ILE A 69 -8.15 0.19 -10.34
CA ILE A 69 -6.99 0.62 -11.12
C ILE A 69 -5.92 -0.46 -11.08
N THR A 70 -5.43 -0.85 -12.26
CA THR A 70 -4.33 -1.80 -12.45
C THR A 70 -3.30 -1.21 -13.42
N PRO A 71 -2.03 -1.66 -13.38
CA PRO A 71 -0.98 -1.11 -14.26
C PRO A 71 -1.21 -1.31 -15.76
N HIS A 72 -2.02 -2.31 -16.15
CA HIS A 72 -2.20 -2.73 -17.54
C HIS A 72 -3.48 -2.18 -18.19
N VAL A 73 -4.41 -1.67 -17.38
CA VAL A 73 -5.59 -0.97 -17.87
C VAL A 73 -5.23 0.51 -17.93
N ALA A 74 -5.54 1.17 -19.05
CA ALA A 74 -5.36 2.62 -19.16
C ALA A 74 -6.02 3.26 -17.93
N GLY A 75 -5.21 3.95 -17.12
CA GLY A 75 -5.70 4.62 -15.92
C GLY A 75 -6.86 5.54 -16.27
N THR A 76 -7.75 5.79 -15.31
CA THR A 76 -8.76 6.83 -15.50
C THR A 76 -8.06 8.19 -15.66
N SER A 77 -8.78 9.21 -16.10
CA SER A 77 -8.22 10.58 -16.18
C SER A 77 -7.67 11.11 -14.84
N HIS A 78 -8.01 10.44 -13.73
CA HIS A 78 -7.74 10.83 -12.36
C HIS A 78 -6.69 9.96 -11.67
N TYR A 79 -6.60 8.67 -12.03
CA TYR A 79 -5.71 7.70 -11.37
C TYR A 79 -4.77 6.99 -12.35
N SER A 80 -3.53 6.75 -11.93
CA SER A 80 -2.56 5.93 -12.66
C SER A 80 -1.73 5.10 -11.68
N VAL A 81 -1.30 3.91 -12.08
CA VAL A 81 -0.59 2.97 -11.19
C VAL A 81 0.69 2.48 -11.85
N THR A 82 1.78 2.40 -11.09
CA THR A 82 3.04 1.80 -11.56
C THR A 82 2.99 0.29 -11.47
N HIS A 83 3.79 -0.39 -12.30
CA HIS A 83 4.00 -1.83 -12.13
C HIS A 83 4.61 -2.17 -10.77
N LEU A 84 4.43 -3.44 -10.39
CA LEU A 84 5.00 -4.00 -9.20
C LEU A 84 6.51 -4.23 -9.39
N HIS A 85 7.33 -3.52 -8.60
CA HIS A 85 8.80 -3.60 -8.65
C HIS A 85 9.37 -4.30 -7.43
N HIS A 86 10.42 -5.11 -7.59
CA HIS A 86 11.11 -5.67 -6.43
C HIS A 86 11.74 -4.56 -5.58
N LYS A 87 11.53 -4.63 -4.27
CA LYS A 87 12.24 -3.77 -3.33
C LYS A 87 13.73 -4.09 -3.41
N LYS A 88 14.55 -3.06 -3.63
CA LYS A 88 16.01 -3.19 -3.57
C LYS A 88 16.42 -3.52 -2.14
N ILE A 89 16.84 -4.76 -1.90
CA ILE A 89 17.43 -5.17 -0.62
C ILE A 89 18.89 -4.75 -0.63
N ARG A 90 19.33 -3.97 0.37
CA ARG A 90 20.76 -3.74 0.58
C ARG A 90 21.34 -5.05 1.09
N LEU A 91 22.22 -5.66 0.29
CA LEU A 91 22.91 -6.90 0.65
C LEU A 91 23.65 -6.71 1.99
N HIS A 92 23.22 -7.43 3.03
CA HIS A 92 24.09 -7.73 4.16
C HIS A 92 24.86 -8.99 3.79
N ARG A 93 26.19 -8.92 3.81
CA ARG A 93 27.08 -9.95 3.25
C ARG A 93 27.24 -11.20 4.13
N ASP A 94 26.62 -11.24 5.29
CA ASP A 94 26.87 -12.29 6.27
C ASP A 94 25.76 -13.36 6.23
N GLY A 95 25.95 -14.35 5.36
CA GLY A 95 25.15 -15.58 5.36
C GLY A 95 25.30 -16.42 4.09
N PRO A 96 25.20 -17.76 4.18
CA PRO A 96 25.27 -18.65 3.01
C PRO A 96 23.99 -18.67 2.15
N ALA A 97 22.93 -17.96 2.57
CA ALA A 97 21.64 -17.96 1.89
C ALA A 97 21.53 -16.76 0.93
N THR A 98 21.27 -17.04 -0.35
CA THR A 98 20.85 -16.02 -1.31
C THR A 98 19.49 -15.45 -0.88
N ILE A 99 19.44 -14.16 -0.55
CA ILE A 99 18.19 -13.48 -0.20
C ILE A 99 17.35 -13.36 -1.49
N VAL A 100 16.24 -14.09 -1.55
CA VAL A 100 15.24 -13.91 -2.62
C VAL A 100 14.34 -12.73 -2.24
N PRO A 101 14.35 -11.62 -2.98
CA PRO A 101 13.50 -10.47 -2.66
C PRO A 101 12.03 -10.79 -2.90
N TYR A 102 11.27 -10.99 -1.82
CA TYR A 102 9.82 -11.26 -1.85
C TYR A 102 8.98 -10.03 -1.48
N CYS A 103 9.63 -8.88 -1.28
CA CYS A 103 8.95 -7.60 -1.08
C CYS A 103 8.95 -6.78 -2.36
N TYR A 104 7.83 -6.14 -2.62
CA TYR A 104 7.57 -5.37 -3.81
C TYR A 104 7.00 -4.01 -3.47
N THR A 105 7.20 -3.03 -4.36
CA THR A 105 6.62 -1.70 -4.25
C THR A 105 5.77 -1.34 -5.46
N SER A 106 4.71 -0.58 -5.22
CA SER A 106 3.83 -0.02 -6.24
C SER A 106 3.38 1.37 -5.80
N ARG A 107 3.19 2.27 -6.78
CA ARG A 107 2.68 3.61 -6.56
C ARG A 107 1.35 3.82 -7.26
N LEU A 108 0.41 4.41 -6.54
CA LEU A 108 -0.78 5.04 -7.09
C LEU A 108 -0.51 6.53 -7.24
N LEU A 109 -0.72 7.06 -8.43
CA LEU A 109 -0.66 8.48 -8.76
C LEU A 109 -2.08 9.01 -8.87
N ILE A 110 -2.34 10.15 -8.25
CA ILE A 110 -3.66 10.77 -8.18
C ILE A 110 -3.53 12.19 -8.71
N ARG A 111 -4.30 12.52 -9.75
CA ARG A 111 -4.43 13.89 -10.22
C ARG A 111 -5.43 14.61 -9.31
N ASN A 112 -5.25 15.89 -9.00
CA ASN A 112 -6.26 16.71 -8.32
C ASN A 112 -6.88 16.06 -7.05
N VAL A 113 -6.06 15.74 -6.06
CA VAL A 113 -6.47 15.06 -4.81
C VAL A 113 -7.68 15.75 -4.16
N THR A 114 -8.69 14.97 -3.76
CA THR A 114 -9.93 15.48 -3.13
C THR A 114 -10.12 14.95 -1.71
N SER A 115 -10.90 15.64 -0.86
CA SER A 115 -11.00 15.37 0.58
C SER A 115 -11.80 14.12 0.96
N SER A 116 -12.49 13.48 0.02
CA SER A 116 -13.42 12.37 0.25
C SER A 116 -12.88 11.01 -0.21
N GLU A 117 -11.61 10.92 -0.60
CA GLU A 117 -11.06 9.70 -1.19
C GLU A 117 -10.65 8.70 -0.10
N GLU A 118 -11.37 7.58 -0.01
CA GLU A 118 -10.90 6.38 0.67
C GLU A 118 -10.12 5.51 -0.31
N PHE A 119 -8.94 5.06 0.10
CA PHE A 119 -8.08 4.22 -0.72
C PHE A 119 -7.97 2.83 -0.10
N GLN A 120 -8.32 1.81 -0.89
CA GLN A 120 -8.12 0.42 -0.49
C GLN A 120 -7.19 -0.27 -1.48
N LEU A 121 -6.45 -1.24 -0.97
CA LEU A 121 -5.59 -2.10 -1.77
C LEU A 121 -6.05 -3.54 -1.63
N LEU A 122 -6.42 -4.16 -2.74
CA LEU A 122 -6.61 -5.60 -2.84
C LEU A 122 -5.31 -6.24 -3.32
N VAL A 123 -4.78 -7.14 -2.49
CA VAL A 123 -3.62 -7.96 -2.78
C VAL A 123 -4.09 -9.39 -3.00
N LYS A 124 -3.80 -9.93 -4.18
CA LYS A 124 -4.14 -11.30 -4.54
C LYS A 124 -2.87 -12.13 -4.66
N GLY A 125 -2.72 -13.09 -3.75
CA GLY A 125 -1.74 -14.17 -3.86
C GLY A 125 -2.34 -15.40 -4.56
N GLU A 126 -1.58 -16.48 -4.64
CA GLU A 126 -2.08 -17.74 -5.24
C GLU A 126 -3.17 -18.41 -4.41
N THR A 127 -3.02 -18.41 -3.08
CA THR A 127 -3.90 -19.16 -2.16
C THR A 127 -4.80 -18.27 -1.31
N GLU A 128 -4.48 -16.98 -1.21
CA GLU A 128 -5.23 -16.03 -0.38
C GLU A 128 -5.35 -14.65 -1.05
N SER A 129 -6.32 -13.87 -0.59
CA SER A 129 -6.49 -12.47 -0.99
C SER A 129 -6.78 -11.62 0.24
N ARG A 130 -6.25 -10.40 0.28
CA ARG A 130 -6.44 -9.47 1.38
C ARG A 130 -6.77 -8.07 0.86
N THR A 131 -7.84 -7.49 1.37
CA THR A 131 -8.18 -6.09 1.14
C THR A 131 -7.80 -5.27 2.37
N VAL A 132 -7.07 -4.17 2.18
CA VAL A 132 -6.58 -3.32 3.26
C VAL A 132 -6.95 -1.87 2.98
N ASN A 133 -7.55 -1.22 3.98
CA ASN A 133 -7.76 0.22 3.97
C ASN A 133 -6.43 0.93 4.27
N LEU A 134 -6.04 1.87 3.42
CA LEU A 134 -4.78 2.58 3.60
C LEU A 134 -5.02 3.78 4.54
N PRO A 135 -4.30 3.88 5.67
CA PRO A 135 -4.46 5.00 6.60
C PRO A 135 -3.69 6.22 6.09
N ILE A 136 -4.33 7.05 5.26
CA ILE A 136 -3.69 8.18 4.58
C ILE A 136 -4.36 9.49 4.99
N LYS A 137 -3.57 10.55 5.13
CA LYS A 137 -4.06 11.90 5.42
C LYS A 137 -3.82 12.81 4.23
N ILE A 138 -4.86 13.57 3.87
CA ILE A 138 -4.78 14.59 2.84
C ILE A 138 -4.27 15.88 3.47
N LEU A 139 -3.35 16.55 2.79
CA LEU A 139 -2.70 17.77 3.23
C LEU A 139 -3.42 18.99 2.65
N ASN A 140 -3.43 20.09 3.40
CA ASN A 140 -3.92 21.40 2.93
C ASN A 140 -5.39 21.42 2.49
N VAL A 141 -6.25 20.60 3.10
CA VAL A 141 -7.70 20.66 2.87
C VAL A 141 -8.21 22.05 3.29
N PRO A 142 -8.91 22.80 2.41
CA PRO A 142 -9.49 24.09 2.76
C PRO A 142 -10.43 23.89 3.95
N ARG A 143 -10.13 24.57 5.07
CA ARG A 143 -11.13 24.69 6.14
C ARG A 143 -12.23 25.55 5.55
N ILE A 144 -13.40 24.95 5.31
CA ILE A 144 -14.61 25.74 5.10
C ILE A 144 -14.75 26.53 6.40
N ALA A 145 -14.40 27.81 6.37
CA ALA A 145 -14.82 28.73 7.39
C ALA A 145 -16.34 28.69 7.33
N THR A 146 -16.96 27.99 8.28
CA THR A 146 -18.35 28.20 8.62
C THR A 146 -18.45 29.69 8.89
N ALA A 147 -18.88 30.45 7.89
CA ALA A 147 -19.22 31.83 8.06
C ALA A 147 -20.27 31.82 9.17
N CYS A 148 -19.89 32.30 10.35
CA CYS A 148 -20.84 32.69 11.37
C CYS A 148 -21.79 33.65 10.67
N SER A 149 -22.95 33.13 10.28
CA SER A 149 -24.12 33.94 9.99
C SER A 149 -24.45 34.64 11.30
N SER A 150 -23.86 35.81 11.51
CA SER A 150 -24.23 36.71 12.60
C SER A 150 -25.74 36.93 12.48
N PRO A 151 -26.53 36.61 13.53
CA PRO A 151 -27.99 36.78 13.51
C PRO A 151 -28.42 38.25 13.39
N LEU A 152 -27.48 39.20 13.43
CA LEU A 152 -27.72 40.64 13.34
C LEU A 152 -28.18 41.11 11.95
N VAL A 153 -27.95 40.37 10.87
CA VAL A 153 -28.39 40.80 9.53
C VAL A 153 -29.86 40.44 9.26
N LEU A 154 -30.40 39.39 9.90
CA LEU A 154 -31.80 39.01 9.72
C LEU A 154 -32.78 39.93 10.48
N GLY A 155 -32.34 40.56 11.58
CA GLY A 155 -33.15 41.52 12.33
C GLY A 155 -33.39 42.87 11.62
N LEU A 156 -32.47 43.29 10.74
CA LEU A 156 -32.60 44.57 10.04
C LEU A 156 -33.60 44.52 8.87
N LEU A 157 -33.75 43.35 8.23
CA LEU A 157 -34.69 43.17 7.11
C LEU A 157 -36.16 43.06 7.56
N ILE A 158 -36.42 42.56 8.77
CA ILE A 158 -37.80 42.42 9.29
C ILE A 158 -38.35 43.78 9.77
N MET A 159 -37.50 44.71 10.20
CA MET A 159 -37.94 46.04 10.66
C MET A 159 -38.30 47.00 9.51
N ILE A 160 -37.82 46.75 8.28
CA ILE A 160 -38.13 47.60 7.12
C ILE A 160 -39.50 47.23 6.50
N SER A 161 -39.99 46.00 6.69
CA SER A 161 -41.29 45.55 6.16
C SER A 161 -42.49 45.82 7.09
N SER A 162 -42.29 46.41 8.27
CA SER A 162 -43.38 46.72 9.22
C SER A 162 -43.80 48.21 9.22
N GLN A 163 -43.25 49.02 8.32
CA GLN A 163 -43.64 50.43 8.12
C GLN A 163 -43.94 50.71 6.65
N MET A 164 -44.87 49.95 6.04
CA MET A 164 -45.65 50.37 4.87
C MET A 164 -47.04 49.77 4.94
#